data_AF-A0A9D5PCT0-F1
#
_entry.id   AF-A0A9D5PCT0-F1
#
_cell.length_a   1.000
_cell.length_b   1.000
_cell.length_c   1.000
_cell.angle_alpha   90.00
_cell.angle_beta   90.00
_cell.angle_gamma   90.00
#
_symmetry.space_group_name_H-M   'P 1'
#
loop_
_entity.id
_entity.type
_entity.pdbx_description
1 polymer ?
#
loop_
_entity_poly.entity_id
_entity_poly.type
_entity_poly.pdbx_seq_one_letter_code
_entity_poly.pdbx_strand_id
1 'polypeptide(L)' 'MANKTLDITREHCPMTFVKTKIELAKLQAGDTLEVLLSEGEPLENVPRNAVEQGYNVVKVEHVEGTTHRVVIKK' A
#
# COMPACT_ATOMS: atom_id res chain seq x y z
N MET A 1 -15.56 5.53 7.96
CA MET A 1 -14.19 5.53 7.42
C MET A 1 -13.39 4.56 8.25
N ALA A 2 -13.07 3.40 7.69
CA ALA A 2 -12.18 2.43 8.29
C ALA A 2 -10.74 2.71 7.84
N ASN A 3 -9.81 2.66 8.80
CA ASN A 3 -8.38 2.67 8.52
C ASN A 3 -7.88 1.25 8.74
N LYS A 4 -7.37 0.62 7.68
CA LYS A 4 -6.72 -0.69 7.74
C LYS A 4 -5.22 -0.54 7.58
N THR A 5 -4.48 -1.47 8.15
CA THR A 5 -3.03 -1.55 7.96
C THR A 5 -2.68 -2.90 7.37
N LEU A 6 -1.79 -2.90 6.39
CA LEU A 6 -1.24 -4.08 5.75
C LEU A 6 0.29 -3.99 5.81
N ASP A 7 0.93 -4.97 6.42
CA ASP A 7 2.37 -5.09 6.43
C ASP A 7 2.83 -6.11 5.38
N ILE A 8 3.60 -5.64 4.41
CA ILE A 8 4.23 -6.43 3.35
C ILE A 8 5.76 -6.30 3.35
N THR A 9 6.37 -5.78 4.43
CA THR A 9 7.83 -5.61 4.54
C THR A 9 8.62 -6.92 4.38
N ARG A 10 7.98 -8.05 4.70
CA ARG A 10 8.56 -9.40 4.57
C ARG A 10 8.11 -10.14 3.31
N GLU A 11 7.34 -9.48 2.46
CA GLU A 11 6.80 -10.09 1.25
C GLU A 11 7.70 -9.74 0.06
N HIS A 12 7.81 -10.69 -0.86
CA HIS A 12 8.52 -10.50 -2.11
C HIS A 12 7.53 -10.53 -3.27
N CYS A 13 7.91 -9.99 -4.42
CA CYS A 13 7.06 -10.05 -5.60
C CYS A 13 6.81 -11.51 -6.03
N PRO A 14 5.58 -11.84 -6.46
CA PRO A 14 4.43 -10.94 -6.70
C PRO A 14 3.52 -10.73 -5.48
N MET A 15 3.86 -11.24 -4.30
CA MET A 15 2.97 -11.25 -3.14
C MET A 15 2.68 -9.85 -2.59
N THR A 16 3.64 -8.93 -2.65
CA THR A 16 3.46 -7.50 -2.30
C THR A 16 2.28 -6.87 -3.05
N PHE A 17 2.21 -7.11 -4.35
CA PHE A 17 1.12 -6.64 -5.20
C PHE A 17 -0.19 -7.38 -4.92
N VAL A 18 -0.15 -8.72 -4.86
CA VAL A 18 -1.35 -9.55 -4.65
C VAL A 18 -2.03 -9.19 -3.33
N LYS A 19 -1.29 -9.12 -2.22
CA LYS A 19 -1.83 -8.78 -0.89
C LYS A 19 -2.40 -7.36 -0.86
N THR A 20 -1.67 -6.39 -1.40
CA THR A 20 -2.14 -5.01 -1.45
C THR A 20 -3.42 -4.88 -2.25
N LYS A 21 -3.49 -5.52 -3.42
CA LYS A 21 -4.69 -5.50 -4.28
C LYS A 21 -5.90 -6.15 -3.59
N ILE A 22 -5.72 -7.28 -2.91
CA ILE A 22 -6.80 -7.95 -2.18
C ILE A 22 -7.34 -7.04 -1.07
N GLU A 23 -6.47 -6.37 -0.31
CA GLU A 23 -6.94 -5.47 0.76
C GLU A 23 -7.59 -4.20 0.21
N LEU A 24 -7.05 -3.59 -0.86
CA LEU A 24 -7.66 -2.45 -1.55
C LEU A 24 -9.04 -2.80 -2.14
N ALA A 25 -9.23 -4.03 -2.63
CA ALA A 25 -10.51 -4.50 -3.16
C ALA A 25 -11.58 -4.59 -2.04
N LYS A 26 -11.18 -4.97 -0.82
CA LYS A 26 -12.05 -5.09 0.35
C LYS A 26 -12.49 -3.75 0.96
N LEU A 27 -11.83 -2.63 0.62
CA LEU A 27 -12.19 -1.31 1.13
C LEU A 27 -13.52 -0.80 0.54
N GLN A 28 -14.22 0.04 1.30
CA GLN A 28 -15.35 0.82 0.80
C GLN A 28 -14.90 2.23 0.38
N ALA A 29 -15.73 2.95 -0.37
CA ALA A 29 -15.42 4.31 -0.79
C ALA A 29 -15.24 5.22 0.43
N GLY A 30 -14.12 5.95 0.49
CA GLY A 30 -13.74 6.78 1.63
C GLY A 30 -12.91 6.08 2.70
N ASP A 31 -12.67 4.76 2.59
CA ASP A 31 -11.76 4.04 3.48
C ASP A 31 -10.30 4.21 3.06
N THR A 32 -9.40 3.98 4.01
CA THR A 32 -7.96 4.14 3.83
C THR A 32 -7.21 2.87 4.23
N LEU A 33 -6.20 2.52 3.44
CA LEU A 33 -5.26 1.44 3.71
C LEU A 33 -3.85 2.01 3.87
N GLU A 34 -3.25 1.75 5.03
CA GLU A 34 -1.85 2.01 5.32
C GLU A 34 -1.05 0.76 4.98
N VAL A 35 -0.15 0.85 4.01
CA VAL A 35 0.71 -0.25 3.57
C VAL A 35 2.12 0.02 4.08
N LEU A 36 2.63 -0.88 4.93
CA LEU A 36 4.03 -0.89 5.35
C LEU A 36 4.81 -1.77 4.38
N LEU A 37 5.84 -1.22 3.75
CA LEU A 37 6.62 -1.88 2.72
C LEU A 37 8.09 -1.49 2.80
N SER A 38 8.95 -2.34 2.26
CA SER A 38 10.39 -2.11 2.21
C SER A 38 10.74 -1.17 1.06
N GLU A 39 11.86 -0.47 1.19
CA GLU A 39 12.44 0.35 0.13
C GLU A 39 12.74 -0.48 -1.13
N GLY A 40 12.89 0.21 -2.26
CA GLY A 40 13.11 -0.41 -3.56
C GLY A 40 11.81 -0.74 -4.28
N GLU A 41 11.75 -1.92 -4.90
CA GLU A 41 10.69 -2.28 -5.84
C GLU A 41 9.25 -2.13 -5.27
N PRO A 42 8.94 -2.56 -4.02
CA PRO A 42 7.60 -2.38 -3.47
C PRO A 42 7.19 -0.91 -3.33
N LEU A 43 8.13 -0.02 -2.98
CA LEU A 43 7.88 1.41 -2.79
C LEU A 43 7.55 2.12 -4.10
N GLU A 44 8.11 1.66 -5.22
CA GLU A 44 7.78 2.20 -6.54
C GLU A 44 6.52 1.56 -7.11
N ASN A 45 6.42 0.23 -7.05
CA ASN A 45 5.36 -0.52 -7.72
C ASN A 45 4.02 -0.38 -7.00
N VAL A 46 3.96 -0.44 -5.66
CA VAL A 46 2.68 -0.42 -4.94
C VAL A 46 1.90 0.88 -5.14
N PRO A 47 2.48 2.08 -4.93
CA PRO A 47 1.77 3.34 -5.17
C PRO A 47 1.37 3.49 -6.63
N ARG A 48 2.28 3.16 -7.56
CA ARG A 48 2.02 3.28 -9.00
C ARG A 48 0.85 2.40 -9.44
N ASN A 49 0.84 1.13 -9.05
CA ASN A 49 -0.24 0.19 -9.37
C ASN A 49 -1.58 0.58 -8.72
N ALA A 50 -1.54 1.19 -7.54
CA ALA A 50 -2.74 1.70 -6.88
C ALA A 50 -3.36 2.84 -7.71
N VAL A 51 -2.55 3.80 -8.16
CA VAL A 51 -2.99 4.89 -9.04
C VAL A 51 -3.51 4.36 -10.38
N GLU A 52 -2.81 3.42 -11.01
CA GLU A 52 -3.24 2.80 -12.27
C GLU A 52 -4.60 2.07 -12.13
N GLN A 53 -4.94 1.58 -10.94
CA GLN A 53 -6.23 0.96 -10.64
C GLN A 53 -7.32 1.96 -10.20
N GLY A 54 -7.01 3.26 -10.17
CA GLY A 54 -7.95 4.32 -9.82
C GLY A 54 -8.06 4.63 -8.32
N TYR A 55 -7.13 4.11 -7.50
CA TYR A 55 -7.03 4.48 -6.09
C TYR A 55 -6.18 5.74 -5.92
N ASN A 56 -6.39 6.47 -4.83
CA ASN A 56 -5.66 7.70 -4.56
C ASN A 56 -4.58 7.49 -3.49
N VAL A 57 -3.31 7.76 -3.83
CA VAL A 57 -2.22 7.73 -2.85
C VAL A 57 -2.23 9.06 -2.08
N VAL A 58 -2.60 9.00 -0.81
CA VAL A 58 -2.75 10.17 0.06
C VAL A 58 -1.41 10.60 0.64
N LYS A 59 -0.56 9.64 1.01
CA LYS A 59 0.69 9.94 1.70
C LYS A 59 1.72 8.84 1.50
N VAL A 60 3.00 9.21 1.44
CA VAL A 60 4.13 8.29 1.49
C VAL A 60 5.10 8.85 2.52
N GLU A 61 5.46 8.04 3.51
CA GLU A 61 6.32 8.45 4.62
C GLU A 61 7.38 7.40 4.87
N HIS A 62 8.59 7.85 5.18
CA HIS A 62 9.61 6.97 5.72
C HIS A 62 9.35 6.75 7.21
N VAL A 63 9.38 5.49 7.66
CA VAL A 63 9.11 5.15 9.07
C VAL A 63 10.42 4.92 9.82
N GLU A 64 11.18 3.91 9.39
CA GLU A 64 12.44 3.53 10.03
C GLU A 64 13.27 2.63 9.11
N GLY A 65 14.59 2.82 9.08
CA GLY A 65 15.54 1.93 8.42
C GLY A 65 15.30 1.86 6.92
N THR A 66 14.73 0.75 6.45
CA THR A 66 14.36 0.52 5.06
C THR A 66 12.84 0.41 4.88
N THR A 67 12.05 0.75 5.90
CA THR A 67 10.60 0.61 5.91
C THR A 67 9.90 1.94 5.65
N HIS A 68 8.93 1.91 4.75
CA HIS A 68 8.09 3.03 4.36
C HIS A 68 6.62 2.70 4.57
N ARG A 69 5.83 3.74 4.85
CA ARG A 69 4.39 3.68 4.96
C ARG A 69 3.74 4.43 3.81
N VAL A 70 2.88 3.75 3.08
CA VAL A 70 2.07 4.32 1.99
C VAL A 70 0.62 4.31 2.41
N VAL A 71 -0.04 5.46 2.37
CA VAL A 71 -1.46 5.62 2.71
C VAL A 71 -2.25 5.75 1.42
N ILE A 72 -3.14 4.79 1.16
CA ILE A 72 -3.95 4.71 -0.06
C ILE A 72 -5.42 4.83 0.32
N LYS A 73 -6.17 5.66 -0.39
CA LYS A 73 -7.61 5.85 -0.20
C LYS A 73 -8.38 5.32 -1.40
N LYS A 74 -9.51 4.66 -1.12
CA LYS A 74 -10.50 4.27 -2.13
C LYS A 74 -11.56 5.34 -2.31
#